data_AF-A0A1S6FI04-F1
#
_entry.id   AF-A0A1S6FI04-F1
#
_cell.length_a   1.000
_cell.length_b   1.000
_cell.length_c   1.000
_cell.angle_alpha   90.00
_cell.angle_beta   90.00
_cell.angle_gamma   90.00
#
_symmetry.space_group_name_H-M   'P 1'
#
loop_
_entity.id
_entity.type
_entity.pdbx_description
1 polymer ?
#
loop_
_entity_poly.entity_id
_entity_poly.type
_entity_poly.pdbx_seq_one_letter_code
_entity_poly.pdbx_strand_id
1 'polypeptide(L)' 'MIKPSPRKLLLFAVLSIGYGIVWVTAVLLTSIRVCSIQPDVAVSCDPTPVYVVALVLLLPYAWLAIRFFQSRISGVD' A
#
# COMPACT_ATOMS: atom_id res chain seq x y z
N MET A 1 -3.85 7.87 28.74
CA MET A 1 -3.33 7.62 27.37
C MET A 1 -1.81 7.72 27.43
N ILE A 2 -1.09 6.64 27.14
CA ILE A 2 0.38 6.63 27.17
C ILE A 2 0.89 7.32 25.88
N LYS A 3 1.70 8.37 26.04
CA LYS A 3 2.27 9.14 24.94
C LYS A 3 3.23 8.22 24.15
N PRO A 4 3.12 8.13 22.80
CA PRO A 4 4.01 7.27 22.04
C PRO A 4 5.44 7.77 22.14
N SER A 5 6.38 6.84 22.21
CA SER A 5 7.78 7.11 21.85
C SER A 5 7.82 7.74 20.45
N PRO A 6 8.43 8.94 20.28
CA PRO A 6 8.52 9.61 18.99
C PRO A 6 9.23 8.74 17.94
N ARG A 7 10.10 7.83 18.38
CA ARG A 7 10.84 6.90 17.52
C ARG A 7 9.93 5.89 16.82
N LYS A 8 8.94 5.31 17.53
CA LYS A 8 8.00 4.33 16.94
C LYS A 8 7.05 5.01 15.93
N LEU A 9 6.67 6.25 16.21
CA LEU A 9 5.80 7.04 15.32
C LEU A 9 6.53 7.43 14.03
N LEU A 10 7.80 7.82 14.13
CA LEU A 10 8.66 8.10 12.97
C LEU A 10 8.91 6.84 12.13
N LEU A 11 9.13 5.69 12.77
CA LEU A 11 9.37 4.42 12.08
C LEU A 11 8.12 3.94 11.31
N PHE A 12 6.93 4.11 11.90
CA PHE A 12 5.67 3.86 11.20
C PHE A 12 5.47 4.82 10.01
N ALA A 13 5.77 6.12 10.17
CA ALA A 13 5.67 7.08 9.08
C ALA A 13 6.59 6.71 7.89
N VAL A 14 7.85 6.34 8.18
CA VAL A 14 8.81 5.91 7.14
C VAL A 14 8.32 4.64 6.43
N LEU A 15 7.87 3.63 7.18
CA LEU A 15 7.32 2.40 6.60
C LEU A 15 6.07 2.67 5.76
N SER A 16 5.18 3.57 6.21
CA SER A 16 3.98 3.95 5.47
C SER A 16 4.32 4.66 4.15
N ILE A 17 5.33 5.51 4.13
CA ILE A 17 5.80 6.19 2.91
C ILE A 17 6.41 5.17 1.95
N GLY A 18 7.30 4.29 2.43
CA GLY A 18 7.88 3.22 1.63
C GLY A 18 6.81 2.30 1.04
N TYR A 19 5.79 1.98 1.84
CA TYR A 19 4.64 1.21 1.40
C TYR A 19 3.87 1.90 0.27
N GLY A 20 3.61 3.21 0.42
CA GLY A 20 2.93 4.01 -0.60
C GLY A 20 3.66 4.02 -1.94
N ILE A 21 5.00 4.10 -1.92
CA ILE A 21 5.81 4.05 -3.15
C ILE A 21 5.65 2.68 -3.83
N VAL A 22 5.80 1.59 -3.08
CA VAL A 22 5.63 0.23 -3.61
C VAL A 22 4.22 0.03 -4.18
N TRP A 23 3.20 0.56 -3.50
CA TRP A 23 1.81 0.49 -3.95
C TRP A 23 1.61 1.17 -5.30
N VAL A 24 2.09 2.42 -5.42
CA VAL A 24 1.99 3.19 -6.67
C VAL A 24 2.75 2.51 -7.82
N THR A 25 3.98 2.04 -7.56
CA THR A 25 4.79 1.33 -8.58
C THR A 25 4.11 0.05 -9.03
N ALA A 26 3.56 -0.75 -8.11
CA ALA A 26 2.88 -1.98 -8.46
C ALA A 26 1.66 -1.72 -9.35
N VAL A 27 0.81 -0.75 -8.98
CA VAL A 27 -0.38 -0.35 -9.74
C VAL A 27 -0.02 0.17 -11.15
N LEU A 28 1.06 0.96 -11.26
CA LEU A 28 1.58 1.43 -12.55
C LEU A 28 2.07 0.27 -13.43
N LEU A 29 2.80 -0.68 -12.87
CA LEU A 29 3.29 -1.83 -13.63
C LEU A 29 2.15 -2.74 -14.08
N THR A 30 1.12 -2.94 -13.25
CA THR A 30 -0.09 -3.67 -13.69
C THR A 30 -0.86 -2.90 -14.74
N SER A 31 -1.04 -1.59 -14.61
CA SER A 31 -1.78 -0.81 -15.61
C SER A 31 -1.09 -0.84 -16.98
N ILE A 32 0.25 -0.76 -17.03
CA ILE A 32 1.03 -0.89 -18.28
C ILE A 32 0.85 -2.28 -18.89
N ARG A 33 0.90 -3.35 -18.07
CA ARG A 33 0.70 -4.73 -18.55
C ARG A 33 -0.71 -4.99 -19.08
N VAL A 34 -1.71 -4.40 -18.43
CA VAL A 34 -3.12 -4.63 -18.74
C VAL A 34 -3.56 -3.82 -19.96
N CYS A 35 -3.06 -2.58 -20.09
CA CYS A 35 -3.49 -1.72 -21.18
C CYS A 35 -2.66 -1.83 -22.45
N SER A 36 -1.41 -2.32 -22.41
CA SER A 36 -0.46 -2.34 -23.53
C SER A 36 -0.31 -0.97 -24.24
N ILE A 37 0.90 -0.42 -24.29
CA ILE A 37 1.16 0.87 -24.98
C ILE A 37 1.27 0.64 -26.50
N GLN A 38 0.24 0.05 -27.12
CA GLN A 38 0.16 -0.14 -28.55
C GLN A 38 -0.75 0.94 -29.15
N PRO A 39 -0.21 1.89 -29.92
CA PRO A 39 -0.96 3.05 -30.41
C PRO A 39 -1.99 2.74 -31.51
N ASP A 40 -2.04 1.49 -32.00
CA ASP A 40 -2.70 1.19 -33.29
C ASP A 40 -4.01 0.41 -33.18
N VAL A 41 -4.48 0.06 -31.98
CA VAL A 41 -5.75 -0.67 -31.78
C VAL A 41 -6.48 -0.16 -30.54
N ALA A 42 -7.81 -0.02 -30.62
CA ALA A 42 -8.66 0.25 -29.47
C ALA A 42 -8.65 -0.98 -28.53
N VAL A 43 -7.61 -1.10 -27.70
CA VAL A 43 -7.53 -2.15 -26.70
C VAL A 43 -8.50 -1.80 -25.58
N SER A 44 -9.56 -2.59 -25.45
CA SER A 44 -10.40 -2.59 -24.26
C SER A 44 -9.54 -3.03 -23.07
N CYS A 45 -8.99 -2.08 -22.32
CA CYS A 45 -8.34 -2.38 -21.05
C CYS A 45 -9.39 -2.90 -20.07
N ASP A 46 -9.28 -4.15 -19.64
CA ASP A 46 -10.03 -4.63 -18.50
C ASP A 46 -9.33 -4.13 -17.21
N PRO A 47 -9.89 -3.19 -16.43
CA PRO A 47 -9.22 -2.65 -15.25
C PRO A 47 -9.26 -3.59 -14.04
N THR A 48 -9.99 -4.70 -14.12
CA THR A 48 -10.15 -5.69 -13.03
C THR A 48 -8.82 -6.14 -12.40
N PRO A 49 -7.75 -6.45 -13.15
CA PRO A 49 -6.47 -6.86 -12.57
C PRO A 49 -5.78 -5.74 -11.78
N VAL A 50 -5.98 -4.47 -12.17
CA VAL A 50 -5.43 -3.30 -11.48
C VAL A 50 -6.10 -3.13 -10.13
N TYR A 51 -7.43 -3.26 -10.08
CA TYR A 51 -8.19 -3.20 -8.83
C TYR A 51 -7.85 -4.34 -7.87
N VAL A 52 -7.65 -5.56 -8.39
CA VAL A 52 -7.25 -6.71 -7.58
C VAL A 52 -5.88 -6.47 -6.95
N VAL A 53 -4.89 -6.00 -7.70
CA VAL A 53 -3.55 -5.68 -7.15
C VAL A 53 -3.62 -4.57 -6.10
N ALA A 54 -4.39 -3.52 -6.36
CA ALA A 54 -4.60 -2.44 -5.40
C ALA A 54 -5.22 -2.95 -4.07
N LEU A 55 -6.23 -3.82 -4.15
CA LEU A 55 -6.90 -4.44 -3.01
C LEU A 55 -5.98 -5.39 -2.23
N VAL A 56 -5.24 -6.25 -2.92
CA VAL A 56 -4.31 -7.19 -2.29
C VAL A 56 -3.23 -6.43 -1.51
N LEU A 57 -2.75 -5.32 -2.07
CA LEU A 57 -1.79 -4.45 -1.41
C LEU A 57 -2.43 -3.63 -0.27
N LEU A 58 -3.75 -3.55 -0.11
CA LEU A 58 -4.30 -2.95 1.12
C LEU A 58 -4.13 -3.85 2.34
N LEU A 59 -4.09 -5.18 2.16
CA LEU A 59 -4.00 -6.16 3.24
C LEU A 59 -2.73 -6.01 4.10
N PRO A 60 -1.50 -6.01 3.54
CA PRO A 60 -0.30 -5.87 4.34
C PRO A 60 -0.17 -4.47 4.97
N TYR A 61 -0.69 -3.42 4.32
CA TYR A 61 -0.76 -2.08 4.92
C TYR A 61 -1.68 -2.04 6.13
N ALA A 62 -2.90 -2.60 5.98
CA ALA A 62 -3.86 -2.72 7.06
C ALA A 62 -3.29 -3.54 8.22
N TRP A 63 -2.59 -4.64 7.93
CA TRP A 63 -1.88 -5.42 8.95
C TRP A 63 -0.85 -4.58 9.71
N LEU A 64 -0.01 -3.82 9.00
CA LEU A 64 1.02 -2.97 9.60
C LEU A 64 0.40 -1.86 10.46
N ALA A 65 -0.70 -1.25 9.99
CA ALA A 65 -1.49 -0.29 10.75
C ALA A 65 -2.12 -0.89 12.01
N ILE A 66 -2.74 -2.08 11.91
CA ILE A 66 -3.33 -2.78 13.07
C ILE A 66 -2.25 -3.07 14.11
N ARG A 67 -1.08 -3.58 13.70
CA ARG A 67 0.03 -3.87 14.63
C ARG A 67 0.55 -2.61 15.31
N PHE A 68 0.64 -1.50 14.58
CA PHE A 68 0.96 -0.20 15.16
C PHE A 68 -0.10 0.21 16.22
N PHE A 69 -1.39 0.19 15.90
CA PHE A 69 -2.43 0.56 16.87
C PHE A 69 -2.51 -0.42 18.06
N GLN A 70 -2.28 -1.73 17.86
CA GLN A 70 -2.20 -2.71 18.96
C GLN A 70 -1.04 -2.41 19.91
N SER A 71 0.14 -2.05 19.39
CA SER A 71 1.26 -1.62 20.25
C SER A 71 0.94 -0.33 21.03
N ARG A 72 0.08 0.54 20.48
CA ARG A 72 -0.37 1.77 21.14
C ARG A 72 -1.39 1.51 22.25
N ILE A 73 -2.26 0.52 22.09
CA ILE A 73 -3.31 0.16 23.07
C ILE A 73 -2.75 -0.73 24.19
N SER A 74 -1.87 -1.68 23.86
CA SER A 74 -1.34 -2.64 24.84
C SER A 74 -0.31 -2.04 25.80
N GLY A 75 0.26 -0.87 25.49
CA GLY A 75 1.28 -0.24 26.35
C GLY A 75 2.55 -1.07 26.54
N VAL A 76 2.68 -2.18 25.80
CA VAL A 76 3.87 -3.02 25.78
C VAL A 76 4.87 -2.32 24.87
N ASP A 77 5.74 -1.53 25.50
CA ASP A 77 6.88 -0.92 24.82
C ASP A 77 7.98 -1.93 24.49
#